data_AF-A0A1H8R4I9-F1
#
_entry.id   AF-A0A1H8R4I9-F1
#
_cell.length_a   1.000
_cell.length_b   1.000
_cell.length_c   1.000
_cell.angle_alpha   90.00
_cell.angle_beta   90.00
_cell.angle_gamma   90.00
#
_symmetry.space_group_name_H-M   'P 1'
#
loop_
_entity.id
_entity.type
_entity.pdbx_description
1 polymer ?
#
loop_
_entity_poly.entity_id
_entity_poly.type
_entity_poly.pdbx_seq_one_letter_code
_entity_poly.pdbx_strand_id
1 'polypeptide(L)'
;MDPKKKAITAAVVGTALGVGGLVVVAMPASAGAAPKLPQVSAENLVQSVMTAKPGAFDGTVSVSNNLGLPSMGNAIPGASALNVDSAHVFSDGAGKSKIALAQGSSQETIIHNGTTVWDYKSNSNSATKTTIPADIAAKPGAGADAGKMTDPASAATQLLAKVRESSTVSVDGTATVADRPAYELVLTPKPTERTLLREIRVAVDSQTRMPLRVSVLSNGTTTPALELAFSGIEFTPQAASEFAFTPPKGAKVTEKTAKLDDQTKAEAQQAQQATKVVGDGWDTVLTGKLPAGTLAPKQQSSGSAEGRGMDPQKLLSRVAKRVSGTWGSGYLFTTKVGGAVLTDDGRYAVGAVPEQVLYEALGTK
;
A
#
# COMPACT_ATOMS: atom_id res chain seq x y z
N MET A 1 -13.87 25.82 -18.40
CA MET A 1 -13.90 24.40 -17.99
C MET A 1 -13.47 24.34 -16.53
N ASP A 2 -14.13 23.54 -15.69
CA ASP A 2 -14.01 23.68 -14.23
C ASP A 2 -12.75 22.98 -13.66
N PRO A 3 -11.85 23.69 -12.95
CA PRO A 3 -10.61 23.09 -12.42
C PRO A 3 -10.86 22.08 -11.28
N LYS A 4 -12.05 22.07 -10.68
CA LYS A 4 -12.39 21.25 -9.50
C LYS A 4 -12.50 19.73 -9.76
N LYS A 5 -12.32 19.26 -11.00
CA LYS A 5 -12.46 17.84 -11.38
C LYS A 5 -11.12 17.06 -11.52
N LYS A 6 -9.97 17.64 -11.15
CA LYS A 6 -8.63 17.05 -11.39
C LYS A 6 -7.95 16.39 -10.17
N ALA A 7 -8.68 16.05 -9.11
CA ALA A 7 -8.07 15.59 -7.85
C ALA A 7 -8.76 14.36 -7.20
N ILE A 8 -8.76 13.20 -7.89
CA ILE A 8 -9.07 11.89 -7.27
C ILE A 8 -8.08 10.81 -7.75
N THR A 9 -6.78 11.14 -7.80
CA THR A 9 -5.73 10.21 -8.25
C THR A 9 -4.43 10.37 -7.43
N ALA A 10 -4.50 10.31 -6.10
CA ALA A 10 -3.31 10.40 -5.23
C ALA A 10 -3.50 9.77 -3.82
N ALA A 11 -4.36 8.75 -3.68
CA ALA A 11 -4.70 8.17 -2.37
C ALA A 11 -5.05 6.66 -2.40
N VAL A 12 -4.48 5.90 -3.33
CA VAL A 12 -4.77 4.45 -3.52
C VAL A 12 -3.56 3.61 -3.08
N VAL A 13 -3.14 3.83 -1.83
CA VAL A 13 -2.29 2.91 -1.04
C VAL A 13 -3.02 2.50 0.27
N GLY A 14 -4.24 3.03 0.50
CA GLY A 14 -5.18 2.59 1.54
C GLY A 14 -6.40 1.84 0.98
N THR A 15 -6.42 1.59 -0.33
CA THR A 15 -7.48 0.89 -1.08
C THR A 15 -6.81 0.08 -2.19
N ALA A 16 -7.39 -1.06 -2.55
CA ALA A 16 -6.86 -1.96 -3.57
C ALA A 16 -7.68 -1.89 -4.87
N LEU A 17 -7.24 -2.67 -5.86
CA LEU A 17 -7.97 -3.11 -7.07
C LEU A 17 -7.98 -2.21 -8.32
N GLY A 18 -7.73 -2.86 -9.46
CA GLY A 18 -8.18 -2.51 -10.81
C GLY A 18 -7.72 -3.58 -11.81
N VAL A 19 -8.22 -3.50 -13.06
CA VAL A 19 -7.90 -4.19 -14.34
C VAL A 19 -8.84 -5.41 -14.79
N GLY A 20 -8.82 -5.97 -16.04
CA GLY A 20 -9.33 -7.35 -16.49
C GLY A 20 -9.25 -7.63 -18.03
N GLY A 21 -8.70 -8.71 -18.67
CA GLY A 21 -8.68 -10.22 -18.53
C GLY A 21 -7.67 -11.02 -19.47
N LEU A 22 -7.01 -12.14 -19.07
CA LEU A 22 -6.28 -13.16 -19.95
C LEU A 22 -6.15 -14.59 -19.29
N VAL A 23 -5.84 -15.68 -20.03
CA VAL A 23 -6.49 -17.03 -19.83
C VAL A 23 -5.62 -18.29 -19.56
N VAL A 24 -6.05 -19.13 -18.59
CA VAL A 24 -5.85 -20.61 -18.34
C VAL A 24 -4.58 -21.22 -17.69
N VAL A 25 -4.78 -21.68 -16.43
CA VAL A 25 -4.37 -22.94 -15.73
C VAL A 25 -2.91 -23.46 -15.75
N ALA A 26 -2.30 -23.45 -14.56
CA ALA A 26 -1.77 -24.66 -13.88
C ALA A 26 -1.68 -24.43 -12.35
N MET A 27 -2.10 -25.40 -11.53
CA MET A 27 -1.90 -25.40 -10.07
C MET A 27 -0.52 -26.00 -9.72
N PRO A 28 0.06 -25.70 -8.55
CA PRO A 28 -0.34 -26.39 -7.31
C PRO A 28 -0.53 -25.46 -6.11
N ALA A 29 -1.73 -25.48 -5.53
CA ALA A 29 -1.96 -25.18 -4.12
C ALA A 29 -2.24 -26.50 -3.38
N SER A 30 -2.13 -26.50 -2.04
CA SER A 30 -2.24 -27.69 -1.19
C SER A 30 -3.56 -28.47 -1.38
N ALA A 31 -3.51 -29.78 -1.13
CA ALA A 31 -4.52 -30.75 -1.53
C ALA A 31 -5.93 -30.50 -0.94
N GLY A 32 -6.77 -29.81 -1.72
CA GLY A 32 -8.20 -29.64 -1.46
C GLY A 32 -8.92 -29.17 -2.72
N ALA A 33 -10.17 -29.58 -2.90
CA ALA A 33 -11.02 -29.00 -3.94
C ALA A 33 -11.44 -27.58 -3.52
N ALA A 34 -11.41 -26.62 -4.46
CA ALA A 34 -11.79 -25.23 -4.18
C ALA A 34 -13.21 -25.15 -3.56
N PRO A 35 -13.43 -24.34 -2.51
CA PRO A 35 -14.72 -24.30 -1.81
C PRO A 35 -15.90 -23.95 -2.73
N LYS A 36 -16.93 -24.80 -2.76
CA LYS A 36 -18.15 -24.55 -3.53
C LYS A 36 -19.04 -23.54 -2.80
N LEU A 37 -18.87 -22.26 -3.13
CA LEU A 37 -19.66 -21.15 -2.60
C LEU A 37 -20.80 -20.75 -3.56
N PRO A 38 -21.91 -20.17 -3.05
CA PRO A 38 -22.96 -19.57 -3.90
C PRO A 38 -22.41 -18.48 -4.81
N GLN A 39 -22.93 -18.33 -6.03
CA GLN A 39 -22.48 -17.26 -6.93
C GLN A 39 -22.81 -15.87 -6.37
N VAL A 40 -21.88 -14.92 -6.56
CA VAL A 40 -22.01 -13.52 -6.14
C VAL A 40 -21.42 -12.62 -7.23
N SER A 41 -22.06 -11.48 -7.52
CA SER A 41 -21.53 -10.50 -8.47
C SER A 41 -20.40 -9.67 -7.84
N ALA A 42 -19.60 -9.00 -8.66
CA ALA A 42 -18.55 -8.10 -8.18
C ALA A 42 -19.15 -6.93 -7.39
N GLU A 43 -20.30 -6.41 -7.82
CA GLU A 43 -21.11 -5.39 -7.16
C GLU A 43 -21.50 -5.81 -5.75
N ASN A 44 -22.16 -6.96 -5.63
CA ASN A 44 -22.65 -7.46 -4.35
C ASN A 44 -21.48 -7.82 -3.43
N LEU A 45 -20.36 -8.32 -3.97
CA LEU A 45 -19.17 -8.63 -3.19
C LEU A 45 -18.51 -7.35 -2.65
N VAL A 46 -18.25 -6.35 -3.49
CA VAL A 46 -17.66 -5.06 -3.07
C VAL A 46 -18.59 -4.32 -2.10
N GLN A 47 -19.89 -4.25 -2.37
CA GLN A 47 -20.86 -3.70 -1.43
C GLN A 47 -20.79 -4.43 -0.08
N SER A 48 -20.73 -5.77 -0.09
CA SER A 48 -20.67 -6.55 1.15
C SER A 48 -19.41 -6.27 1.97
N VAL A 49 -18.25 -6.06 1.32
CA VAL A 49 -17.00 -5.60 1.95
C VAL A 49 -17.15 -4.20 2.53
N MET A 50 -17.75 -3.26 1.78
CA MET A 50 -17.96 -1.87 2.25
C MET A 50 -18.93 -1.78 3.44
N THR A 51 -19.86 -2.72 3.57
CA THR A 51 -20.76 -2.84 4.74
C THR A 51 -20.23 -3.77 5.84
N ALA A 52 -19.08 -4.43 5.63
CA ALA A 52 -18.58 -5.45 6.54
C ALA A 52 -18.23 -4.86 7.90
N LYS A 53 -18.67 -5.56 8.95
CA LYS A 53 -18.28 -5.32 10.34
C LYS A 53 -17.73 -6.62 10.89
N PRO A 54 -16.48 -7.01 10.53
CA PRO A 54 -15.82 -8.14 11.15
C PRO A 54 -15.82 -7.93 12.67
N GLY A 55 -16.08 -9.00 13.42
CA GLY A 55 -16.04 -8.96 14.88
C GLY A 55 -14.61 -8.78 15.41
N ALA A 56 -14.46 -8.99 16.72
CA ALA A 56 -13.13 -9.14 17.29
C ALA A 56 -12.38 -10.32 16.63
N PHE A 57 -11.08 -10.15 16.40
CA PHE A 57 -10.21 -11.17 15.83
C PHE A 57 -8.75 -10.96 16.22
N ASP A 58 -7.98 -12.03 16.16
CA ASP A 58 -6.52 -12.01 16.07
C ASP A 58 -6.09 -12.76 14.80
N GLY A 59 -4.93 -12.41 14.24
CA GLY A 59 -4.44 -13.06 13.04
C GLY A 59 -3.06 -12.58 12.59
N THR A 60 -2.30 -13.51 12.01
CA THR A 60 -0.97 -13.22 11.44
C THR A 60 -1.11 -12.97 9.94
N VAL A 61 -0.67 -11.80 9.51
CA VAL A 61 -0.49 -11.43 8.10
C VAL A 61 0.98 -11.66 7.72
N SER A 62 1.20 -12.39 6.63
CA SER A 62 2.51 -12.58 6.00
C SER A 62 2.60 -11.74 4.73
N VAL A 63 3.78 -11.21 4.43
CA VAL A 63 4.04 -10.41 3.23
C VAL A 63 5.09 -11.10 2.36
N SER A 64 4.77 -11.35 1.09
CA SER A 64 5.71 -11.88 0.09
C SER A 64 6.07 -10.77 -0.89
N ASN A 65 7.32 -10.30 -0.87
CA ASN A 65 7.82 -9.23 -1.73
C ASN A 65 8.78 -9.79 -2.78
N ASN A 66 8.25 -10.11 -3.96
CA ASN A 66 9.00 -10.66 -5.10
C ASN A 66 9.34 -9.60 -6.17
N LEU A 67 9.21 -8.32 -5.83
CA LEU A 67 9.41 -7.16 -6.72
C LEU A 67 10.86 -7.04 -7.23
N GLY A 68 11.83 -7.59 -6.48
CA GLY A 68 13.26 -7.50 -6.82
C GLY A 68 13.89 -6.14 -6.45
N LEU A 69 13.36 -5.46 -5.43
CA LEU A 69 13.94 -4.22 -4.92
C LEU A 69 15.33 -4.48 -4.31
N PRO A 70 16.36 -3.65 -4.60
CA PRO A 70 17.64 -3.75 -3.92
C PRO A 70 17.51 -3.33 -2.45
N SER A 71 18.44 -3.78 -1.60
CA SER A 71 18.49 -3.46 -0.16
C SER A 71 18.61 -1.97 0.18
N MET A 72 18.84 -1.10 -0.82
CA MET A 72 18.74 0.36 -0.70
C MET A 72 17.28 0.88 -0.70
N GLY A 73 16.27 0.01 -0.79
CA GLY A 73 14.84 0.40 -0.85
C GLY A 73 14.38 1.33 0.26
N ASN A 74 15.01 1.29 1.44
CA ASN A 74 14.77 2.21 2.56
C ASN A 74 15.02 3.70 2.24
N ALA A 75 15.67 4.02 1.11
CA ALA A 75 15.85 5.40 0.63
C ALA A 75 14.71 5.91 -0.26
N ILE A 76 13.79 5.03 -0.70
CA ILE A 76 12.63 5.39 -1.52
C ILE A 76 11.43 5.63 -0.59
N PRO A 77 10.75 6.80 -0.65
CA PRO A 77 9.56 7.06 0.16
C PRO A 77 8.50 5.97 0.01
N GLY A 78 8.01 5.43 1.13
CA GLY A 78 7.01 4.36 1.17
C GLY A 78 7.55 2.93 0.98
N ALA A 79 8.70 2.73 0.33
CA ALA A 79 9.23 1.39 0.08
C ALA A 79 9.73 0.67 1.34
N SER A 80 10.06 1.40 2.42
CA SER A 80 10.36 0.83 3.73
C SER A 80 9.19 0.05 4.34
N ALA A 81 7.94 0.38 3.99
CA ALA A 81 6.75 -0.36 4.42
C ALA A 81 6.61 -1.73 3.72
N LEU A 82 7.37 -1.98 2.65
CA LEU A 82 7.43 -3.26 1.93
C LEU A 82 8.58 -4.17 2.42
N ASN A 83 9.26 -3.77 3.51
CA ASN A 83 10.38 -4.49 4.13
C ASN A 83 9.98 -5.09 5.49
N VAL A 84 8.78 -5.67 5.55
CA VAL A 84 8.20 -6.33 6.72
C VAL A 84 7.93 -7.78 6.33
N ASP A 85 8.35 -8.74 7.15
CA ASP A 85 8.15 -10.17 6.87
C ASP A 85 6.73 -10.61 7.28
N SER A 86 6.29 -10.17 8.47
CA SER A 86 4.94 -10.45 9.00
C SER A 86 4.46 -9.40 10.01
N ALA A 87 3.15 -9.38 10.21
CA ALA A 87 2.46 -8.54 11.18
C ALA A 87 1.40 -9.38 11.92
N HIS A 88 1.40 -9.36 13.26
CA HIS A 88 0.28 -9.88 14.04
C HIS A 88 -0.72 -8.75 14.29
N VAL A 89 -1.95 -8.90 13.80
CA VAL A 89 -3.04 -7.92 13.92
C VAL A 89 -4.08 -8.42 14.90
N PHE A 90 -4.50 -7.56 15.83
CA PHE A 90 -5.62 -7.77 16.76
C PHE A 90 -6.66 -6.66 16.56
N SER A 91 -7.93 -7.00 16.68
CA SER A 91 -9.08 -6.10 16.54
C SER A 91 -10.12 -6.40 17.62
N ASP A 92 -10.74 -5.38 18.22
CA ASP A 92 -11.92 -5.56 19.09
C ASP A 92 -13.26 -5.54 18.33
N GLY A 93 -13.23 -5.31 17.01
CA GLY A 93 -14.43 -5.15 16.16
C GLY A 93 -15.21 -3.85 16.39
N ALA A 94 -14.82 -3.03 17.37
CA ALA A 94 -15.48 -1.79 17.79
C ALA A 94 -14.65 -0.52 17.50
N GLY A 95 -13.37 -0.68 17.12
CA GLY A 95 -12.49 0.41 16.69
C GLY A 95 -11.19 0.53 17.46
N LYS A 96 -10.83 -0.46 18.29
CA LYS A 96 -9.47 -0.62 18.82
C LYS A 96 -8.71 -1.69 18.04
N SER A 97 -7.41 -1.48 17.86
CA SER A 97 -6.55 -2.41 17.16
C SER A 97 -5.12 -2.39 17.71
N LYS A 98 -4.42 -3.50 17.50
CA LYS A 98 -2.98 -3.65 17.75
C LYS A 98 -2.35 -4.30 16.52
N ILE A 99 -1.20 -3.79 16.11
CA ILE A 99 -0.38 -4.34 15.03
C ILE A 99 1.03 -4.50 15.59
N ALA A 100 1.53 -5.74 15.64
CA ALA A 100 2.90 -6.05 16.03
C ALA A 100 3.67 -6.53 14.79
N LEU A 101 4.57 -5.68 14.30
CA LEU A 101 5.40 -5.91 13.12
C LEU A 101 6.71 -6.60 13.55
N ALA A 102 7.08 -7.67 12.86
CA ALA A 102 8.38 -8.31 13.00
C ALA A 102 9.30 -7.85 11.85
N GLN A 103 10.49 -7.32 12.19
CA GLN A 103 11.53 -6.95 11.23
C GLN A 103 12.89 -7.41 11.76
N GLY A 104 13.28 -8.62 11.41
CA GLY A 104 14.49 -9.27 11.92
C GLY A 104 14.49 -9.40 13.45
N SER A 105 15.50 -8.82 14.11
CA SER A 105 15.60 -8.76 15.57
C SER A 105 14.85 -7.58 16.22
N SER A 106 14.15 -6.76 15.42
CA SER A 106 13.40 -5.60 15.90
C SER A 106 11.90 -5.80 15.79
N GLN A 107 11.16 -5.13 16.68
CA GLN A 107 9.71 -5.14 16.74
C GLN A 107 9.19 -3.71 16.74
N GLU A 108 8.13 -3.48 15.96
CA GLU A 108 7.38 -2.23 15.95
C GLU A 108 5.92 -2.53 16.32
N THR A 109 5.43 -1.93 17.40
CA THR A 109 4.10 -2.18 17.95
C THR A 109 3.26 -0.91 17.86
N ILE A 110 2.21 -0.95 17.05
CA ILE A 110 1.24 0.13 16.89
C ILE A 110 -0.05 -0.28 17.60
N ILE A 111 -0.57 0.55 18.51
CA ILE A 111 -1.81 0.29 19.27
C ILE A 111 -2.72 1.50 19.20
N HIS A 112 -3.93 1.33 18.66
CA HIS A 112 -5.00 2.32 18.67
C HIS A 112 -6.07 1.90 19.67
N ASN A 113 -6.34 2.74 20.68
CA ASN A 113 -7.29 2.44 21.75
C ASN A 113 -8.58 3.28 21.69
N GLY A 114 -8.93 3.77 20.49
CA GLY A 114 -10.02 4.72 20.26
C GLY A 114 -9.54 6.17 20.27
N THR A 115 -8.98 6.66 21.37
CA THR A 115 -8.60 8.09 21.54
C THR A 115 -7.11 8.39 21.39
N THR A 116 -6.24 7.39 21.47
CA THR A 116 -4.78 7.54 21.26
C THR A 116 -4.23 6.43 20.38
N VAL A 117 -3.21 6.77 19.59
CA VAL A 117 -2.37 5.81 18.86
C VAL A 117 -0.98 5.83 19.49
N TRP A 118 -0.51 4.67 19.94
CA TRP A 118 0.88 4.45 20.29
C TRP A 118 1.62 3.81 19.11
N ASP A 119 2.86 4.23 18.88
CA ASP A 119 3.87 3.59 18.02
C ASP A 119 5.11 3.38 18.89
N TYR A 120 5.52 2.13 19.10
CA TYR A 120 6.70 1.76 19.87
C TYR A 120 7.68 0.93 19.04
N LYS A 121 8.96 1.32 19.05
CA LYS A 121 10.03 0.66 18.29
C LYS A 121 11.11 0.13 19.24
N SER A 122 11.29 -1.19 19.27
CA SER A 122 12.14 -1.85 20.29
C SER A 122 13.64 -1.56 20.11
N ASN A 123 14.11 -1.44 18.88
CA ASN A 123 15.51 -1.17 18.52
C ASN A 123 16.07 0.15 19.07
N SER A 124 15.20 1.13 19.31
CA SER A 124 15.52 2.46 19.83
C SER A 124 14.94 2.71 21.22
N ASN A 125 14.24 1.71 21.79
CA ASN A 125 13.42 1.79 23.00
C ASN A 125 12.63 3.12 23.06
N SER A 126 11.88 3.42 21.99
CA SER A 126 11.20 4.71 21.84
C SER A 126 9.71 4.53 21.55
N ALA A 127 8.88 5.38 22.14
CA ALA A 127 7.43 5.35 22.00
C ALA A 127 6.90 6.73 21.61
N THR A 128 6.14 6.82 20.52
CA THR A 128 5.34 8.01 20.19
C THR A 128 3.88 7.76 20.58
N LYS A 129 3.31 8.65 21.40
CA LYS A 129 1.88 8.68 21.73
C LYS A 129 1.24 9.82 20.96
N THR A 130 0.28 9.51 20.10
CA THR A 130 -0.50 10.50 19.35
C THR A 130 -1.94 10.51 19.86
N THR A 131 -2.33 11.59 20.55
CA THR A 131 -3.72 11.82 20.96
C THR A 131 -4.54 12.29 19.75
N ILE A 132 -5.67 11.62 19.51
CA ILE A 132 -6.65 11.99 18.48
C ILE A 132 -7.62 13.01 19.09
N PRO A 133 -7.75 14.22 18.53
CA PRO A 133 -8.77 15.19 18.93
C PRO A 133 -10.19 14.62 18.90
N ALA A 134 -11.05 15.01 19.83
CA ALA A 134 -12.40 14.47 19.96
C ALA A 134 -13.27 14.74 18.71
N ASP A 135 -13.06 15.86 18.01
CA ASP A 135 -13.75 16.18 16.76
C ASP A 135 -13.27 15.32 15.57
N ILE A 136 -12.11 14.68 15.67
CA ILE A 136 -11.61 13.69 14.71
C ILE A 136 -12.04 12.29 15.13
N ALA A 137 -11.98 11.94 16.42
CA ALA A 137 -12.37 10.63 16.95
C ALA A 137 -13.89 10.38 16.95
N ALA A 138 -14.72 11.43 17.05
CA ALA A 138 -16.17 11.34 16.94
C ALA A 138 -16.68 11.25 15.50
N LYS A 139 -15.83 11.55 14.51
CA LYS A 139 -16.03 11.07 13.14
C LYS A 139 -15.55 9.61 13.11
N PRO A 140 -16.32 8.66 12.58
CA PRO A 140 -15.75 7.36 12.23
C PRO A 140 -14.59 7.57 11.23
N GLY A 141 -13.71 6.57 11.06
CA GLY A 141 -12.49 6.71 10.25
C GLY A 141 -12.72 7.10 8.78
N ALA A 142 -11.67 7.28 7.99
CA ALA A 142 -11.69 7.91 6.65
C ALA A 142 -12.50 7.21 5.53
N GLY A 143 -13.46 6.33 5.85
CA GLY A 143 -14.63 6.02 5.02
C GLY A 143 -15.91 6.78 5.41
N ALA A 144 -15.85 7.68 6.40
CA ALA A 144 -17.02 8.32 7.03
C ALA A 144 -17.42 9.70 6.48
N ASP A 145 -17.05 10.01 5.24
CA ASP A 145 -17.82 10.98 4.43
C ASP A 145 -19.20 10.43 4.01
N ALA A 146 -19.66 9.35 4.67
CA ALA A 146 -21.01 8.76 4.61
C ALA A 146 -22.16 9.76 4.93
N GLY A 147 -21.86 10.94 5.48
CA GLY A 147 -22.79 12.07 5.52
C GLY A 147 -23.09 12.71 4.16
N LYS A 148 -22.31 12.35 3.12
CA LYS A 148 -22.51 12.73 1.70
C LYS A 148 -22.43 11.54 0.74
N MET A 149 -21.78 10.44 1.13
CA MET A 149 -21.77 9.22 0.34
C MET A 149 -23.14 8.54 0.42
N THR A 150 -23.97 8.81 -0.59
CA THR A 150 -25.22 8.09 -0.87
C THR A 150 -24.99 6.59 -0.78
N ASP A 151 -25.79 5.90 0.04
CA ASP A 151 -26.08 4.44 0.05
C ASP A 151 -24.92 3.49 -0.33
N PRO A 152 -24.51 2.52 0.54
CA PRO A 152 -23.45 1.57 0.22
C PRO A 152 -23.56 0.83 -1.13
N ALA A 153 -24.76 0.56 -1.66
CA ALA A 153 -24.90 -0.02 -3.00
C ALA A 153 -24.55 0.99 -4.10
N SER A 154 -25.07 2.22 -4.00
CA SER A 154 -24.73 3.37 -4.85
C SER A 154 -23.25 3.73 -4.79
N ALA A 155 -22.63 3.62 -3.61
CA ALA A 155 -21.21 3.85 -3.38
C ALA A 155 -20.34 2.78 -4.06
N ALA A 156 -20.66 1.49 -3.86
CA ALA A 156 -20.00 0.37 -4.53
C ALA A 156 -20.16 0.44 -6.06
N THR A 157 -21.34 0.84 -6.54
CA THR A 157 -21.64 1.04 -7.97
C THR A 157 -20.78 2.15 -8.57
N GLN A 158 -20.64 3.30 -7.90
CA GLN A 158 -19.79 4.40 -8.36
C GLN A 158 -18.31 4.04 -8.36
N LEU A 159 -17.84 3.34 -7.32
CA LEU A 159 -16.46 2.84 -7.23
C LEU A 159 -16.16 1.85 -8.37
N LEU A 160 -17.02 0.86 -8.59
CA LEU A 160 -16.86 -0.12 -9.66
C LEU A 160 -17.00 0.49 -11.04
N ALA A 161 -17.89 1.47 -11.25
CA ALA A 161 -17.97 2.20 -12.51
C ALA A 161 -16.65 2.93 -12.81
N LYS A 162 -16.06 3.60 -11.82
CA LYS A 162 -14.75 4.27 -11.94
C LYS A 162 -13.61 3.29 -12.22
N VAL A 163 -13.53 2.20 -11.47
CA VAL A 163 -12.54 1.14 -11.74
C VAL A 163 -12.74 0.59 -13.16
N ARG A 164 -13.97 0.35 -13.60
CA ARG A 164 -14.30 -0.17 -14.95
C ARG A 164 -14.01 0.77 -16.12
N GLU A 165 -13.62 2.02 -15.88
CA GLU A 165 -13.06 2.87 -16.94
C GLU A 165 -11.75 2.27 -17.49
N SER A 166 -10.92 1.68 -16.61
CA SER A 166 -9.64 1.03 -16.96
C SER A 166 -9.60 -0.49 -16.74
N SER A 167 -10.74 -1.11 -16.36
CA SER A 167 -10.76 -2.46 -15.76
C SER A 167 -11.94 -3.35 -16.18
N THR A 168 -11.78 -4.68 -16.07
CA THR A 168 -12.88 -5.65 -16.14
C THR A 168 -12.99 -6.42 -14.84
N VAL A 169 -13.75 -5.88 -13.87
CA VAL A 169 -13.91 -6.48 -12.52
C VAL A 169 -14.85 -7.67 -12.54
N SER A 170 -14.38 -8.83 -12.08
CA SER A 170 -15.15 -10.09 -11.99
C SER A 170 -14.95 -10.79 -10.64
N VAL A 171 -15.80 -11.78 -10.35
CA VAL A 171 -15.55 -12.79 -9.30
C VAL A 171 -15.16 -14.08 -10.02
N ASP A 172 -13.89 -14.47 -9.94
CA ASP A 172 -13.29 -15.56 -10.72
C ASP A 172 -12.76 -16.66 -9.79
N GLY A 173 -13.70 -17.51 -9.37
CA GLY A 173 -13.43 -18.67 -8.53
C GLY A 173 -13.46 -18.40 -7.02
N THR A 174 -12.93 -19.37 -6.29
CA THR A 174 -12.89 -19.42 -4.82
C THR A 174 -11.55 -19.98 -4.35
N ALA A 175 -11.15 -19.58 -3.15
CA ALA A 175 -9.92 -20.05 -2.52
C ALA A 175 -10.16 -20.41 -1.05
N THR A 176 -9.15 -21.00 -0.43
CA THR A 176 -9.03 -21.10 1.04
C THR A 176 -7.84 -20.25 1.46
N VAL A 177 -8.02 -19.37 2.45
CA VAL A 177 -6.96 -18.53 3.03
C VAL A 177 -7.08 -18.60 4.55
N ALA A 178 -5.99 -18.94 5.25
CA ALA A 178 -5.99 -19.23 6.69
C ALA A 178 -7.15 -20.18 7.11
N ASP A 179 -7.30 -21.29 6.38
CA ASP A 179 -8.39 -22.28 6.52
C ASP A 179 -9.83 -21.76 6.31
N ARG A 180 -10.00 -20.51 5.87
CA ARG A 180 -11.30 -19.89 5.60
C ARG A 180 -11.65 -19.89 4.11
N PRO A 181 -12.86 -20.33 3.71
CA PRO A 181 -13.30 -20.27 2.33
C PRO A 181 -13.62 -18.83 1.90
N ALA A 182 -13.11 -18.43 0.74
CA ALA A 182 -13.16 -17.05 0.24
C ALA A 182 -13.56 -16.99 -1.24
N TYR A 183 -14.15 -15.86 -1.63
CA TYR A 183 -14.40 -15.48 -3.02
C TYR A 183 -13.18 -14.76 -3.59
N GLU A 184 -12.74 -15.12 -4.81
CA GLU A 184 -11.70 -14.36 -5.50
C GLU A 184 -12.34 -13.21 -6.29
N LEU A 185 -12.15 -11.97 -5.83
CA LEU A 185 -12.42 -10.75 -6.60
C LEU A 185 -11.20 -10.45 -7.48
N VAL A 186 -11.38 -10.46 -8.80
CA VAL A 186 -10.29 -10.61 -9.78
C VAL A 186 -10.33 -9.56 -10.87
N LEU A 187 -9.13 -9.10 -11.20
CA LEU A 187 -8.84 -8.01 -12.11
C LEU A 187 -7.46 -8.30 -12.81
N THR A 188 -7.36 -8.16 -14.14
CA THR A 188 -6.28 -8.68 -15.07
C THR A 188 -5.93 -7.62 -16.21
N PRO A 189 -5.27 -7.69 -17.42
CA PRO A 189 -5.16 -6.44 -18.27
C PRO A 189 -6.40 -6.03 -19.12
N LYS A 190 -6.85 -4.75 -19.09
CA LYS A 190 -7.69 -4.15 -20.19
C LYS A 190 -6.74 -3.87 -21.36
N PRO A 191 -7.04 -4.23 -22.62
CA PRO A 191 -6.07 -4.17 -23.72
C PRO A 191 -5.59 -2.76 -24.13
N THR A 192 -6.24 -1.70 -23.65
CA THR A 192 -5.82 -0.30 -23.87
C THR A 192 -4.74 0.17 -22.91
N GLU A 193 -4.58 -0.49 -21.76
CA GLU A 193 -3.67 -0.07 -20.70
C GLU A 193 -2.22 -0.51 -20.98
N ARG A 194 -1.26 0.36 -20.70
CA ARG A 194 0.18 0.18 -20.87
C ARG A 194 0.83 -0.09 -19.52
N THR A 195 0.45 -1.21 -18.90
CA THR A 195 0.99 -1.68 -17.61
C THR A 195 1.82 -2.96 -17.76
N LEU A 196 2.76 -3.18 -16.83
CA LEU A 196 3.49 -4.44 -16.70
C LEU A 196 2.78 -5.45 -15.79
N LEU A 197 1.78 -5.01 -15.03
CA LEU A 197 0.98 -5.86 -14.15
C LEU A 197 0.06 -6.76 -14.97
N ARG A 198 -0.07 -8.01 -14.50
CA ARG A 198 -1.05 -8.96 -15.03
C ARG A 198 -2.31 -8.94 -14.20
N GLU A 199 -2.27 -9.01 -12.87
CA GLU A 199 -3.49 -9.07 -12.05
C GLU A 199 -3.39 -8.39 -10.69
N ILE A 200 -4.55 -7.99 -10.16
CA ILE A 200 -4.80 -7.97 -8.72
C ILE A 200 -5.92 -8.98 -8.41
N ARG A 201 -5.65 -9.92 -7.51
CA ARG A 201 -6.65 -10.84 -6.95
C ARG A 201 -6.82 -10.55 -5.45
N VAL A 202 -8.06 -10.51 -4.97
CA VAL A 202 -8.39 -10.36 -3.55
C VAL A 202 -9.31 -11.46 -3.08
N ALA A 203 -8.86 -12.23 -2.09
CA ALA A 203 -9.68 -13.20 -1.41
C ALA A 203 -10.57 -12.49 -0.38
N VAL A 204 -11.89 -12.58 -0.53
CA VAL A 204 -12.88 -12.02 0.41
C VAL A 204 -13.55 -13.16 1.17
N ASP A 205 -13.43 -13.17 2.50
CA ASP A 205 -13.99 -14.20 3.38
C ASP A 205 -15.49 -14.40 3.12
N SER A 206 -15.93 -15.65 2.96
CA SER A 206 -17.30 -15.92 2.52
C SER A 206 -18.36 -15.59 3.57
N GLN A 207 -17.97 -15.55 4.85
CA GLN A 207 -18.85 -15.33 6.01
C GLN A 207 -18.84 -13.86 6.46
N THR A 208 -17.67 -13.36 6.87
CA THR A 208 -17.46 -12.02 7.45
C THR A 208 -17.29 -10.90 6.42
N ARG A 209 -17.03 -11.26 5.16
CA ARG A 209 -16.75 -10.33 4.05
C ARG A 209 -15.51 -9.46 4.25
N MET A 210 -14.61 -9.86 5.15
CA MET A 210 -13.30 -9.23 5.30
C MET A 210 -12.33 -9.72 4.21
N PRO A 211 -11.51 -8.85 3.61
CA PRO A 211 -10.39 -9.27 2.75
C PRO A 211 -9.35 -10.08 3.54
N LEU A 212 -9.01 -11.28 3.07
CA LEU A 212 -8.03 -12.19 3.69
C LEU A 212 -6.69 -12.24 2.95
N ARG A 213 -6.67 -11.92 1.66
CA ARG A 213 -5.44 -11.86 0.84
C ARG A 213 -5.58 -10.80 -0.25
N VAL A 214 -4.47 -10.13 -0.55
CA VAL A 214 -4.28 -9.27 -1.74
C VAL A 214 -3.02 -9.75 -2.46
N SER A 215 -3.16 -10.18 -3.71
CA SER A 215 -2.06 -10.67 -4.54
C SER A 215 -1.95 -9.83 -5.81
N VAL A 216 -0.76 -9.31 -6.08
CA VAL A 216 -0.41 -8.53 -7.28
C VAL A 216 0.51 -9.37 -8.15
N LEU A 217 0.07 -9.72 -9.36
CA LEU A 217 0.76 -10.62 -10.28
C LEU A 217 1.26 -9.85 -11.50
N SER A 218 2.46 -10.19 -12.01
CA SER A 218 3.02 -9.62 -13.24
C SER A 218 2.83 -10.57 -14.43
N ASN A 219 3.08 -10.06 -15.64
CA ASN A 219 3.12 -10.91 -16.82
C ASN A 219 4.31 -11.90 -16.76
N GLY A 220 4.18 -13.04 -17.43
CA GLY A 220 5.24 -14.06 -17.53
C GLY A 220 5.48 -14.95 -16.29
N THR A 221 4.68 -14.86 -15.23
CA THR A 221 4.83 -15.67 -14.00
C THR A 221 3.47 -16.05 -13.39
N THR A 222 3.42 -17.16 -12.65
CA THR A 222 2.27 -17.52 -11.78
C THR A 222 2.47 -17.06 -10.34
N THR A 223 3.72 -16.88 -9.88
CA THR A 223 4.04 -16.36 -8.55
C THR A 223 3.70 -14.86 -8.46
N PRO A 224 2.97 -14.39 -7.43
CA PRO A 224 2.75 -12.97 -7.18
C PRO A 224 4.05 -12.19 -7.03
N ALA A 225 4.08 -10.98 -7.59
CA ALA A 225 5.17 -10.03 -7.44
C ALA A 225 5.10 -9.30 -6.08
N LEU A 226 3.90 -9.11 -5.54
CA LEU A 226 3.64 -8.72 -4.16
C LEU A 226 2.42 -9.50 -3.66
N GLU A 227 2.46 -10.01 -2.43
CA GLU A 227 1.30 -10.61 -1.77
C GLU A 227 1.26 -10.22 -0.30
N LEU A 228 0.05 -9.95 0.21
CA LEU A 228 -0.24 -9.78 1.62
C LEU A 228 -1.39 -10.73 1.94
N ALA A 229 -1.18 -11.70 2.85
CA ALA A 229 -2.17 -12.75 3.15
C ALA A 229 -2.20 -13.07 4.63
N PHE A 230 -3.38 -13.31 5.20
CA PHE A 230 -3.46 -14.00 6.50
C PHE A 230 -2.94 -15.43 6.34
N SER A 231 -1.94 -15.78 7.14
CA SER A 231 -1.42 -17.14 7.29
C SER A 231 -2.10 -17.90 8.45
N GLY A 232 -2.74 -17.17 9.37
CA GLY A 232 -3.67 -17.69 10.37
C GLY A 232 -4.59 -16.57 10.86
N ILE A 233 -5.86 -16.86 11.15
CA ILE A 233 -6.83 -15.88 11.69
C ILE A 233 -7.95 -16.54 12.48
N GLU A 234 -8.24 -16.03 13.68
CA GLU A 234 -9.32 -16.50 14.55
C GLU A 234 -10.25 -15.34 14.94
N PHE A 235 -11.56 -15.51 14.73
CA PHE A 235 -12.57 -14.51 15.06
C PHE A 235 -13.06 -14.69 16.51
N THR A 236 -12.23 -14.29 17.48
CA THR A 236 -12.45 -14.49 18.91
C THR A 236 -12.49 -13.14 19.68
N PRO A 237 -13.23 -13.06 20.82
CA PRO A 237 -13.23 -11.88 21.68
C PRO A 237 -11.85 -11.58 22.28
N GLN A 238 -11.25 -10.46 21.86
CA GLN A 238 -9.91 -10.06 22.28
C GLN A 238 -9.88 -9.44 23.68
N ALA A 239 -8.84 -9.73 24.46
CA ALA A 239 -8.67 -9.18 25.79
C ALA A 239 -8.40 -7.67 25.75
N ALA A 240 -9.01 -6.90 26.66
CA ALA A 240 -8.84 -5.45 26.72
C ALA A 240 -7.39 -5.00 26.94
N SER A 241 -6.53 -5.88 27.47
CA SER A 241 -5.08 -5.69 27.62
C SER A 241 -4.34 -5.53 26.29
N GLU A 242 -4.81 -6.16 25.20
CA GLU A 242 -4.16 -6.08 23.89
C GLU A 242 -4.21 -4.67 23.29
N PHE A 243 -5.17 -3.86 23.73
CA PHE A 243 -5.37 -2.48 23.30
C PHE A 243 -4.86 -1.46 24.33
N ALA A 244 -4.13 -1.93 25.36
CA ALA A 244 -3.44 -1.09 26.33
C ALA A 244 -1.93 -1.08 26.04
N PHE A 245 -1.28 0.07 26.18
CA PHE A 245 0.17 0.18 26.07
C PHE A 245 0.77 0.87 27.29
N THR A 246 1.75 0.21 27.89
CA THR A 246 2.62 0.77 28.93
C THR A 246 4.05 0.78 28.39
N PRO A 247 4.68 1.95 28.21
CA PRO A 247 6.06 2.04 27.74
C PRO A 247 7.02 1.22 28.62
N PRO A 248 7.92 0.40 28.03
CA PRO A 248 8.92 -0.34 28.80
C PRO A 248 9.83 0.56 29.65
N LYS A 249 10.48 -0.03 30.68
CA LYS A 249 11.37 0.71 31.57
C LYS A 249 12.50 1.38 30.77
N GLY A 250 12.63 2.70 30.93
CA GLY A 250 13.63 3.50 30.21
C GLY A 250 13.25 3.88 28.78
N ALA A 251 12.03 3.57 28.32
CA ALA A 251 11.57 3.96 26.98
C ALA A 251 11.49 5.49 26.83
N LYS A 252 12.02 6.02 25.73
CA LYS A 252 11.89 7.44 25.38
C LYS A 252 10.49 7.72 24.83
N VAL A 253 9.61 8.21 25.69
CA VAL A 253 8.25 8.64 25.32
C VAL A 253 8.27 10.03 24.67
N THR A 254 7.58 10.18 23.55
CA THR A 254 7.28 11.46 22.88
C THR A 254 5.78 11.60 22.74
N GLU A 255 5.17 12.56 23.43
CA GLU A 255 3.73 12.84 23.27
C GLU A 255 3.49 13.86 22.15
N LYS A 256 2.45 13.62 21.36
CA LYS A 256 1.92 14.48 20.31
C LYS A 256 0.40 14.53 20.42
N THR A 257 -0.19 15.66 20.07
CA THR A 257 -1.61 15.72 19.67
C THR A 257 -1.63 15.82 18.15
N ALA A 258 -2.52 15.08 17.49
CA ALA A 258 -2.71 15.23 16.04
C ALA A 258 -3.29 16.63 15.76
N LYS A 259 -2.45 17.56 15.29
CA LYS A 259 -2.86 18.91 14.93
C LYS A 259 -3.17 18.99 13.44
N LEU A 260 -4.35 19.48 13.10
CA LEU A 260 -4.67 19.98 11.76
C LEU A 260 -4.32 21.47 11.64
N ASP A 261 -3.12 21.84 12.08
CA ASP A 261 -2.64 23.21 11.96
C ASP A 261 -2.30 23.56 10.50
N ASP A 262 -2.31 24.85 10.19
CA ASP A 262 -2.23 25.30 8.81
C ASP A 262 -0.81 25.16 8.22
N GLN A 263 0.22 24.98 9.06
CA GLN A 263 1.54 24.52 8.61
C GLN A 263 1.47 23.07 8.12
N THR A 264 0.91 22.14 8.90
CA THR A 264 0.75 20.74 8.50
C THR A 264 -0.09 20.61 7.22
N LYS A 265 -1.13 21.45 7.06
CA LYS A 265 -1.88 21.55 5.78
C LYS A 265 -1.04 22.11 4.64
N ALA A 266 -0.26 23.17 4.87
CA ALA A 266 0.58 23.77 3.84
C ALA A 266 1.69 22.82 3.38
N GLU A 267 2.32 22.07 4.29
CA GLU A 267 3.31 21.03 3.97
C GLU A 267 2.68 19.88 3.18
N ALA A 268 1.48 19.40 3.58
CA ALA A 268 0.75 18.39 2.82
C ALA A 268 0.34 18.90 1.42
N GLN A 269 -0.08 20.16 1.29
CA GLN A 269 -0.39 20.79 0.00
C GLN A 269 0.86 20.98 -0.87
N GLN A 270 2.01 21.33 -0.28
CA GLN A 270 3.28 21.41 -1.00
C GLN A 270 3.76 20.03 -1.46
N ALA A 271 3.62 18.99 -0.64
CA ALA A 271 3.93 17.61 -1.03
C ALA A 271 3.04 17.10 -2.17
N GLN A 272 1.75 17.47 -2.16
CA GLN A 272 0.82 17.20 -3.27
C GLN A 272 1.17 18.01 -4.53
N GLN A 273 1.56 19.28 -4.40
CA GLN A 273 1.98 20.10 -5.55
C GLN A 273 3.34 19.66 -6.13
N ALA A 274 4.23 19.10 -5.30
CA ALA A 274 5.50 18.52 -5.72
C ALA A 274 5.37 17.12 -6.37
N THR A 275 4.18 16.52 -6.32
CA THR A 275 3.88 15.17 -6.83
C THR A 275 2.75 15.22 -7.87
N LYS A 276 3.13 15.40 -9.14
CA LYS A 276 2.21 15.47 -10.28
C LYS A 276 1.90 14.06 -10.79
N VAL A 277 0.63 13.71 -10.90
CA VAL A 277 0.19 12.44 -11.49
C VAL A 277 -0.06 12.62 -12.98
N VAL A 278 0.42 11.68 -13.78
CA VAL A 278 0.33 11.66 -15.25
C VAL A 278 -0.24 10.31 -15.69
N GLY A 279 -1.11 10.32 -16.71
CA GLY A 279 -1.92 9.16 -17.07
C GLY A 279 -3.11 8.96 -16.12
N ASP A 280 -3.85 7.90 -16.38
CA ASP A 280 -5.01 7.44 -15.64
C ASP A 280 -5.05 5.91 -15.64
N GLY A 281 -5.95 5.30 -14.86
CA GLY A 281 -6.05 3.84 -14.77
C GLY A 281 -4.71 3.18 -14.44
N TRP A 282 -4.28 2.27 -15.31
CA TRP A 282 -3.07 1.46 -15.15
C TRP A 282 -1.83 2.09 -15.80
N ASP A 283 -2.03 3.15 -16.58
CA ASP A 283 -0.99 4.03 -17.13
C ASP A 283 -0.47 5.05 -16.09
N THR A 284 -1.05 5.07 -14.88
CA THR A 284 -0.74 6.05 -13.83
C THR A 284 0.74 6.06 -13.44
N VAL A 285 1.41 7.18 -13.72
CA VAL A 285 2.78 7.50 -13.29
C VAL A 285 2.76 8.64 -12.28
N LEU A 286 3.39 8.42 -11.12
CA LEU A 286 3.69 9.48 -10.17
C LEU A 286 4.99 10.17 -10.59
N THR A 287 4.93 11.47 -10.85
CA THR A 287 6.08 12.30 -11.19
C THR A 287 6.30 13.39 -10.16
N GLY A 288 7.52 13.90 -10.04
CA GLY A 288 7.81 15.00 -9.14
C GLY A 288 9.24 15.46 -9.19
N LYS A 289 9.68 16.22 -8.19
CA LYS A 289 11.09 16.62 -8.02
C LYS A 289 11.55 16.39 -6.59
N LEU A 290 12.74 15.79 -6.43
CA LEU A 290 13.37 15.63 -5.13
C LEU A 290 13.80 17.01 -4.57
N PRO A 291 13.75 17.22 -3.25
CA PRO A 291 14.31 18.42 -2.62
C PRO A 291 15.78 18.66 -2.99
N ALA A 292 16.19 19.93 -2.98
CA ALA A 292 17.58 20.29 -3.18
C ALA A 292 18.46 19.63 -2.10
N GLY A 293 19.54 18.97 -2.51
CA GLY A 293 20.45 18.27 -1.61
C GLY A 293 20.07 16.83 -1.25
N THR A 294 18.90 16.29 -1.64
CA THR A 294 18.56 14.88 -1.34
C THR A 294 19.54 13.87 -1.96
N LEU A 295 20.14 14.22 -3.11
CA LEU A 295 21.17 13.42 -3.81
C LEU A 295 22.61 13.86 -3.47
N ALA A 296 22.80 14.88 -2.64
CA ALA A 296 24.14 15.30 -2.24
C ALA A 296 24.76 14.27 -1.29
N PRO A 297 26.08 13.98 -1.38
CA PRO A 297 26.74 13.10 -0.44
C PRO A 297 26.66 13.71 0.96
N LYS A 298 25.91 13.07 1.87
CA LYS A 298 25.85 13.47 3.27
C LYS A 298 27.23 13.33 3.90
N GLN A 299 27.95 14.44 4.05
CA GLN A 299 29.13 14.49 4.91
C GLN A 299 28.69 14.11 6.33
N GLN A 300 29.15 12.95 6.81
CA GLN A 300 28.99 12.61 8.22
C GLN A 300 29.79 13.62 9.04
N SER A 301 29.14 14.25 10.02
CA SER A 301 29.83 14.99 11.08
C SER A 301 30.84 14.05 11.75
N SER A 302 32.12 14.41 11.69
CA SER A 302 33.23 13.53 12.08
C SER A 302 33.15 13.11 13.55
N GLY A 303 33.01 11.80 13.80
CA GLY A 303 32.91 11.24 15.16
C GLY A 303 33.49 9.82 15.33
N SER A 304 33.84 9.13 14.24
CA SER A 304 34.56 7.85 14.25
C SER A 304 35.18 7.57 12.87
N ALA A 305 36.22 6.73 12.82
CA ALA A 305 37.01 6.46 11.63
C ALA A 305 36.49 5.25 10.81
N GLU A 306 37.07 5.07 9.62
CA GLU A 306 36.99 3.84 8.80
C GLU A 306 35.61 3.42 8.23
N GLY A 307 34.74 4.40 7.94
CA GLY A 307 33.71 4.25 6.91
C GLY A 307 34.23 4.69 5.53
N ARG A 308 34.34 3.80 4.54
CA ARG A 308 34.54 4.22 3.13
C ARG A 308 33.30 4.98 2.67
N GLY A 309 33.41 6.30 2.52
CA GLY A 309 32.32 7.15 2.00
C GLY A 309 31.85 6.68 0.63
N MET A 310 30.75 5.93 0.59
CA MET A 310 30.29 5.26 -0.61
C MET A 310 29.43 6.23 -1.43
N ASP A 311 30.03 6.77 -2.47
CA ASP A 311 29.43 7.65 -3.46
C ASP A 311 28.04 7.14 -3.92
N PRO A 312 26.94 7.84 -3.59
CA PRO A 312 25.58 7.40 -3.93
C PRO A 312 25.35 7.23 -5.43
N GLN A 313 26.06 8.00 -6.27
CA GLN A 313 25.94 7.94 -7.72
C GLN A 313 26.63 6.69 -8.29
N LYS A 314 27.75 6.26 -7.68
CA LYS A 314 28.43 4.97 -7.97
C LYS A 314 27.73 3.75 -7.38
N LEU A 315 26.81 3.94 -6.42
CA LEU A 315 25.87 2.92 -5.98
C LEU A 315 24.69 2.80 -6.96
N LEU A 316 24.07 3.94 -7.30
CA LEU A 316 22.95 3.99 -8.25
C LEU A 316 23.35 3.39 -9.62
N SER A 317 24.54 3.68 -10.13
CA SER A 317 25.04 3.13 -11.39
C SER A 317 25.32 1.62 -11.40
N ARG A 318 25.14 0.92 -10.27
CA ARG A 318 25.22 -0.56 -10.19
C ARG A 318 23.84 -1.23 -10.23
N VAL A 319 22.78 -0.49 -9.91
CA VAL A 319 21.40 -1.00 -9.80
C VAL A 319 20.45 -0.38 -10.83
N ALA A 320 20.86 0.71 -11.48
CA ALA A 320 20.06 1.45 -12.46
C ALA A 320 20.86 1.71 -13.75
N LYS A 321 20.19 1.50 -14.90
CA LYS A 321 20.68 1.71 -16.27
C LYS A 321 20.70 3.21 -16.56
N ARG A 322 21.83 3.78 -17.00
CA ARG A 322 21.84 5.17 -17.50
C ARG A 322 21.04 5.24 -18.81
N VAL A 323 20.15 6.21 -18.91
CA VAL A 323 19.23 6.41 -20.05
C VAL A 323 19.10 7.91 -20.36
N SER A 324 18.68 8.23 -21.59
CA SER A 324 18.43 9.60 -22.03
C SER A 324 17.34 9.65 -23.10
N GLY A 325 16.74 10.83 -23.26
CA GLY A 325 15.68 11.11 -24.23
C GLY A 325 15.34 12.60 -24.30
N THR A 326 14.21 12.93 -24.91
CA THR A 326 13.72 14.33 -25.04
C THR A 326 13.45 15.01 -23.69
N TRP A 327 13.23 14.22 -22.63
CA TRP A 327 13.06 14.70 -21.26
C TRP A 327 14.37 15.00 -20.52
N GLY A 328 15.53 14.66 -21.10
CA GLY A 328 16.86 14.82 -20.48
C GLY A 328 17.62 13.49 -20.35
N SER A 329 18.50 13.43 -19.34
CA SER A 329 19.31 12.24 -19.00
C SER A 329 19.07 11.84 -17.55
N GLY A 330 19.31 10.57 -17.23
CA GLY A 330 19.06 10.02 -15.89
C GLY A 330 19.35 8.53 -15.76
N TYR A 331 18.82 7.94 -14.69
CA TYR A 331 18.97 6.54 -14.33
C TYR A 331 17.59 5.87 -14.26
N LEU A 332 17.41 4.79 -15.04
CA LEU A 332 16.26 3.90 -15.00
C LEU A 332 16.54 2.73 -14.05
N PHE A 333 15.69 2.59 -13.05
CA PHE A 333 15.52 1.39 -12.25
C PHE A 333 14.30 0.59 -12.73
N THR A 334 14.39 -0.74 -12.81
CA THR A 334 13.31 -1.63 -13.28
C THR A 334 13.09 -2.79 -12.32
N THR A 335 11.82 -3.18 -12.19
CA THR A 335 11.34 -4.35 -11.42
C THR A 335 10.54 -5.27 -12.34
N LYS A 336 10.00 -6.39 -11.80
CA LYS A 336 9.05 -7.24 -12.54
C LYS A 336 7.70 -6.58 -12.84
N VAL A 337 7.36 -5.46 -12.18
CA VAL A 337 6.01 -4.86 -12.20
C VAL A 337 5.96 -3.42 -12.72
N GLY A 338 7.10 -2.79 -12.95
CA GLY A 338 7.20 -1.35 -13.11
C GLY A 338 8.62 -0.84 -13.05
N GLY A 339 8.79 0.47 -13.11
CA GLY A 339 10.09 1.11 -13.02
C GLY A 339 10.03 2.48 -12.37
N ALA A 340 11.23 3.02 -12.12
CA ALA A 340 11.41 4.41 -11.72
C ALA A 340 12.55 5.03 -12.54
N VAL A 341 12.36 6.26 -13.01
CA VAL A 341 13.41 7.06 -13.64
C VAL A 341 13.74 8.23 -12.71
N LEU A 342 15.01 8.38 -12.39
CA LEU A 342 15.56 9.56 -11.69
C LEU A 342 16.44 10.34 -12.66
N THR A 343 16.04 11.57 -12.97
CA THR A 343 16.76 12.44 -13.89
C THR A 343 17.95 13.13 -13.23
N ASP A 344 18.94 13.53 -14.02
CA ASP A 344 20.12 14.27 -13.52
C ASP A 344 19.76 15.66 -12.96
N ASP A 345 18.59 16.22 -13.31
CA ASP A 345 18.08 17.49 -12.75
C ASP A 345 17.22 17.32 -11.48
N GLY A 346 17.08 16.09 -10.98
CA GLY A 346 16.37 15.76 -9.74
C GLY A 346 14.87 15.52 -9.88
N ARG A 347 14.28 15.62 -11.10
CA ARG A 347 12.93 15.08 -11.35
C ARG A 347 12.92 13.56 -11.27
N TYR A 348 11.78 12.99 -10.89
CA TYR A 348 11.52 11.56 -10.91
C TYR A 348 10.20 11.21 -11.59
N ALA A 349 10.09 9.96 -12.05
CA ALA A 349 8.85 9.31 -12.47
C ALA A 349 8.86 7.87 -11.97
N VAL A 350 7.74 7.36 -11.45
CA VAL A 350 7.58 5.98 -10.97
C VAL A 350 6.18 5.46 -11.26
N GLY A 351 6.07 4.22 -11.72
CA GLY A 351 4.77 3.62 -12.07
C GLY A 351 4.89 2.13 -12.43
N ALA A 352 3.75 1.45 -12.44
CA ALA A 352 3.63 0.02 -12.77
C ALA A 352 3.59 -0.25 -14.28
N VAL A 353 4.44 0.46 -15.03
CA VAL A 353 4.34 0.67 -16.49
C VAL A 353 5.67 0.40 -17.20
N PRO A 354 5.67 0.16 -18.53
CA PRO A 354 6.88 0.10 -19.35
C PRO A 354 7.71 1.39 -19.29
N GLU A 355 9.02 1.30 -19.55
CA GLU A 355 9.96 2.43 -19.46
C GLU A 355 9.52 3.63 -20.34
N GLN A 356 8.87 3.35 -21.48
CA GLN A 356 8.36 4.34 -22.42
C GLN A 356 7.34 5.29 -21.79
N VAL A 357 6.42 4.76 -20.95
CA VAL A 357 5.38 5.56 -20.29
C VAL A 357 5.99 6.46 -19.20
N LEU A 358 7.06 6.01 -18.53
CA LEU A 358 7.84 6.85 -17.61
C LEU A 358 8.54 8.01 -18.34
N TYR A 359 9.05 7.75 -19.55
CA TYR A 359 9.69 8.77 -20.40
C TYR A 359 8.69 9.80 -20.94
N GLU A 360 7.50 9.37 -21.36
CA GLU A 360 6.38 10.26 -21.75
C GLU A 360 5.93 11.14 -20.58
N ALA A 361 5.79 10.56 -19.38
CA ALA A 361 5.43 11.29 -18.18
C ALA A 361 6.47 12.37 -17.82
N LEU A 362 7.77 12.06 -17.92
CA LEU A 362 8.85 13.05 -17.73
C LEU A 362 8.93 14.13 -18.81
N GLY A 363 8.42 13.86 -20.02
CA GLY A 363 8.30 14.84 -21.10
C GLY A 363 7.11 15.80 -20.93
N THR A 364 6.13 15.45 -20.08
CA THR A 364 4.89 16.20 -19.89
C THR A 364 5.10 17.38 -18.93
N LYS A 365 5.26 18.59 -19.50
CA LYS A 365 5.33 19.87 -18.75
C LYS A 365 4.13 20.07 -17.82
#